data_AF-A0A7W0P5H6-F1
#
_entry.id   AF-A0A7W0P5H6-F1
#
_cell.length_a   1.000
_cell.length_b   1.000
_cell.length_c   1.000
_cell.angle_alpha   90.00
_cell.angle_beta   90.00
_cell.angle_gamma   90.00
#
_symmetry.space_group_name_H-M   'P 1'
#
loop_
_entity.id
_entity.type
_entity.pdbx_description
1 polymer ?
#
loop_
_entity_poly.entity_id
_entity_poly.type
_entity_poly.pdbx_seq_one_letter_code
_entity_poly.pdbx_strand_id
1 'polypeptide(L)'
;PLLADIRLNSSQLAVERGELGSALDHAVQARDLEPWASSPYLQLALVDEQRGDLDRARSWIREAIDRDETNWQLWLVAARLETKSGAVRAGLSNLRQAAALNPRSRLFERLAEKPPQP
;
A
#
# COMPACT_ATOMS: atom_id res chain seq x y z
N PRO A 1 -10.83 15.62 8.46
CA PRO A 1 -10.72 14.22 8.92
C PRO A 1 -12.00 13.40 8.75
N LEU A 2 -13.08 13.68 9.49
CA LEU A 2 -14.19 12.73 9.62
C LEU A 2 -14.84 12.27 8.29
N LEU A 3 -15.06 13.17 7.33
CA LEU A 3 -15.70 12.80 6.06
C LEU A 3 -14.81 11.89 5.20
N ALA A 4 -13.49 12.10 5.17
CA ALA A 4 -12.57 11.25 4.43
C ALA A 4 -12.49 9.85 5.06
N ASP A 5 -12.47 9.77 6.38
CA ASP A 5 -12.50 8.50 7.12
C ASP A 5 -13.78 7.70 6.82
N ILE A 6 -14.93 8.36 6.74
CA ILE A 6 -16.20 7.73 6.34
C ILE A 6 -16.09 7.17 4.91
N ARG A 7 -15.49 7.92 3.99
CA ARG A 7 -15.30 7.46 2.60
C ARG A 7 -14.30 6.30 2.52
N LEU A 8 -13.22 6.32 3.30
CA LEU A 8 -12.28 5.20 3.42
C LEU A 8 -12.97 3.94 3.94
N ASN A 9 -13.72 4.04 5.02
CA ASN A 9 -14.46 2.91 5.58
C ASN A 9 -15.49 2.37 4.56
N SER A 10 -16.21 3.26 3.88
CA SER A 10 -17.16 2.87 2.83
C SER A 10 -16.46 2.11 1.69
N SER A 11 -15.25 2.53 1.31
CA SER A 11 -14.42 1.83 0.33
C SER A 11 -14.05 0.43 0.80
N GLN A 12 -13.58 0.29 2.04
CA GLN A 12 -13.19 -0.99 2.64
C GLN A 12 -14.36 -1.97 2.72
N LEU A 13 -15.52 -1.52 3.19
CA LEU A 13 -16.74 -2.33 3.22
C LEU A 13 -17.19 -2.76 1.82
N ALA A 14 -17.04 -1.91 0.81
CA ALA A 14 -17.35 -2.28 -0.57
C ALA A 14 -16.37 -3.34 -1.11
N VAL A 15 -15.08 -3.29 -0.75
CA VAL A 15 -14.12 -4.37 -1.05
C VAL A 15 -14.57 -5.70 -0.43
N GLU A 16 -14.97 -5.69 0.84
CA GLU A 16 -15.43 -6.89 1.55
C GLU A 16 -16.67 -7.53 0.88
N ARG A 17 -17.53 -6.72 0.26
CA ARG A 17 -18.71 -7.17 -0.50
C ARG A 17 -18.41 -7.55 -1.95
N GLY A 18 -17.17 -7.38 -2.42
CA GLY A 18 -16.80 -7.60 -3.82
C GLY A 18 -17.26 -6.49 -4.77
N GLU A 19 -17.75 -5.36 -4.25
CA GLU A 19 -18.27 -4.21 -5.01
C GLU A 19 -17.12 -3.28 -5.42
N LEU A 20 -16.16 -3.78 -6.20
CA LEU A 20 -14.89 -3.08 -6.46
C LEU A 20 -15.03 -1.72 -7.18
N GLY A 21 -16.10 -1.52 -7.96
CA GLY A 21 -16.41 -0.21 -8.56
C GLY A 21 -16.78 0.83 -7.49
N SER A 22 -17.70 0.47 -6.59
CA SER A 22 -18.10 1.31 -5.45
C SER A 22 -16.91 1.58 -4.52
N ALA A 23 -16.08 0.56 -4.29
CA ALA A 23 -14.86 0.70 -3.50
C ALA A 23 -13.92 1.76 -4.08
N LEU A 24 -13.72 1.77 -5.39
CA LEU A 24 -12.90 2.76 -6.08
C LEU A 24 -13.50 4.16 -5.93
N ASP A 25 -14.79 4.32 -6.18
CA ASP A 25 -15.47 5.62 -6.12
C ASP A 25 -15.36 6.24 -4.71
N HIS A 26 -15.52 5.43 -3.68
CA HIS A 26 -15.35 5.88 -2.30
C HIS A 26 -13.90 6.23 -1.96
N ALA A 27 -12.92 5.46 -2.45
CA ALA A 27 -11.50 5.79 -2.25
C ALA A 27 -11.09 7.08 -2.99
N VAL A 28 -11.63 7.32 -4.18
CA VAL A 28 -11.45 8.58 -4.93
C VAL A 28 -12.04 9.75 -4.15
N GLN A 29 -13.25 9.61 -3.60
CA GLN A 29 -13.85 10.66 -2.77
C GLN A 29 -13.02 10.94 -1.51
N ALA A 30 -12.46 9.91 -0.86
CA ALA A 30 -11.57 10.11 0.27
C ALA A 30 -10.30 10.89 -0.12
N ARG A 31 -9.72 10.57 -1.29
CA ARG A 31 -8.56 11.27 -1.83
C ARG A 31 -8.86 12.74 -2.13
N ASP A 32 -10.02 13.01 -2.70
CA ASP A 32 -10.42 14.38 -3.06
C ASP A 32 -10.70 15.23 -1.81
N LEU A 33 -11.14 14.60 -0.71
CA LEU A 33 -11.33 15.26 0.58
C LEU A 33 -10.01 15.51 1.33
N GLU A 34 -9.08 14.56 1.28
CA GLU A 34 -7.79 14.65 1.97
C GLU A 34 -6.62 14.26 1.05
N PRO A 35 -6.28 15.10 0.06
CA PRO A 35 -5.25 14.78 -0.92
C PRO A 35 -3.85 14.73 -0.34
N TRP A 36 -3.62 15.26 0.86
CA TRP A 36 -2.34 15.22 1.57
C TRP A 36 -2.13 13.93 2.39
N ALA A 37 -3.21 13.21 2.73
CA ALA A 37 -3.12 11.99 3.53
C ALA A 37 -2.69 10.81 2.64
N SER A 38 -1.87 9.90 3.18
CA SER A 38 -1.45 8.69 2.45
C SER A 38 -2.55 7.61 2.38
N SER A 39 -3.49 7.61 3.33
CA SER A 39 -4.50 6.56 3.47
C SER A 39 -5.45 6.40 2.27
N PRO A 40 -5.93 7.47 1.58
CA PRO A 40 -6.75 7.29 0.38
C PRO A 40 -5.98 6.67 -0.79
N TYR A 41 -4.70 7.02 -0.95
CA TYR A 41 -3.85 6.47 -2.01
C TYR A 41 -3.50 5.01 -1.73
N LEU A 42 -3.24 4.65 -0.46
CA LEU A 42 -3.13 3.26 -0.05
C LEU A 42 -4.40 2.48 -0.40
N GLN A 43 -5.58 3.01 -0.06
CA GLN A 43 -6.85 2.34 -0.35
C GLN A 43 -7.07 2.18 -1.86
N LEU A 44 -6.78 3.20 -2.66
CA LEU A 44 -6.83 3.11 -4.14
C LEU A 44 -5.89 2.01 -4.65
N ALA A 45 -4.67 1.91 -4.12
CA ALA A 45 -3.73 0.87 -4.50
C ALA A 45 -4.28 -0.54 -4.20
N LEU A 46 -4.89 -0.74 -3.02
CA LEU A 46 -5.48 -2.02 -2.62
C LEU A 46 -6.70 -2.39 -3.46
N VAL A 47 -7.56 -1.42 -3.79
CA VAL A 47 -8.73 -1.64 -4.65
C VAL A 47 -8.29 -2.03 -6.07
N ASP A 48 -7.33 -1.31 -6.66
CA ASP A 48 -6.84 -1.64 -8.00
C ASP A 48 -6.07 -2.96 -8.03
N GLU A 49 -5.34 -3.30 -6.96
CA GLU A 49 -4.74 -4.63 -6.80
C GLU A 49 -5.81 -5.74 -6.83
N GLN A 50 -6.92 -5.57 -6.12
CA GLN A 50 -8.02 -6.53 -6.07
C GLN A 50 -8.74 -6.65 -7.42
N ARG A 51 -8.79 -5.56 -8.20
CA ARG A 51 -9.32 -5.53 -9.57
C ARG A 51 -8.37 -6.16 -10.60
N GLY A 52 -7.14 -6.49 -10.21
CA GLY A 52 -6.10 -6.99 -11.10
C GLY A 52 -5.37 -5.92 -11.91
N ASP A 53 -5.63 -4.64 -11.66
CA ASP A 53 -4.96 -3.52 -12.32
C ASP A 53 -3.68 -3.15 -11.55
N LEU A 54 -2.65 -3.98 -11.72
CA LEU A 54 -1.38 -3.81 -11.00
C LEU A 54 -0.65 -2.51 -11.37
N ASP A 55 -0.83 -1.99 -12.58
CA ASP A 55 -0.18 -0.75 -13.03
C ASP A 55 -0.74 0.48 -12.32
N ARG A 56 -2.08 0.56 -12.17
CA ARG A 56 -2.68 1.61 -11.35
C ARG A 56 -2.35 1.43 -9.88
N ALA A 57 -2.40 0.20 -9.36
CA ALA A 57 -2.04 -0.08 -7.97
C ALA A 57 -0.63 0.42 -7.62
N ARG A 58 0.34 0.16 -8.51
CA ARG A 58 1.72 0.66 -8.39
C ARG A 58 1.84 2.18 -8.47
N SER A 59 0.96 2.84 -9.23
CA SER A 59 0.93 4.30 -9.28
C SER A 59 0.39 4.89 -7.99
N TRP A 60 -0.69 4.33 -7.45
CA TRP A 60 -1.27 4.79 -6.20
C TRP A 60 -0.39 4.54 -4.98
N ILE A 61 0.31 3.41 -4.91
CA ILE A 61 1.20 3.16 -3.77
C ILE A 61 2.41 4.11 -3.76
N ARG A 62 2.90 4.54 -4.92
CA ARG A 62 3.95 5.57 -5.01
C ARG A 62 3.44 6.90 -4.45
N GLU A 63 2.25 7.32 -4.87
CA GLU A 63 1.62 8.53 -4.32
C GLU A 63 1.39 8.43 -2.80
N ALA A 64 1.04 7.25 -2.28
CA ALA A 64 0.91 7.04 -0.84
C ALA A 64 2.26 7.22 -0.12
N ILE A 65 3.33 6.63 -0.67
CA ILE A 65 4.69 6.74 -0.12
C ILE A 65 5.18 8.19 -0.15
N ASP A 66 4.94 8.93 -1.22
CA ASP A 66 5.35 10.34 -1.35
C ASP A 66 4.71 11.23 -0.26
N ARG A 67 3.59 10.80 0.33
CA ARG A 67 2.89 11.50 1.41
C ARG A 67 3.30 11.06 2.81
N ASP A 68 3.77 9.82 2.95
CA ASP A 68 4.24 9.28 4.23
C ASP A 68 5.33 8.23 4.00
N GLU A 69 6.54 8.70 3.72
CA GLU A 69 7.70 7.84 3.46
C GLU A 69 8.13 7.03 4.69
N THR A 70 7.68 7.42 5.89
CA THR A 70 8.04 6.78 7.15
C THR A 70 7.13 5.61 7.50
N ASN A 71 5.99 5.49 6.82
CA ASN A 71 5.06 4.40 7.04
C ASN A 71 5.53 3.12 6.33
N TRP A 72 6.12 2.21 7.11
CA TRP A 72 6.60 0.91 6.64
C TRP A 72 5.55 0.04 5.94
N GLN A 73 4.25 0.22 6.23
CA GLN A 73 3.18 -0.57 5.61
C GLN A 73 3.03 -0.24 4.13
N LEU A 74 3.26 1.02 3.74
CA LEU A 74 3.20 1.45 2.34
C LEU A 74 4.31 0.78 1.52
N TRP A 75 5.53 0.72 2.07
CA TRP A 75 6.66 0.02 1.47
C TRP A 75 6.42 -1.49 1.37
N LEU A 76 5.76 -2.10 2.35
CA LEU A 76 5.37 -3.51 2.29
C LEU A 76 4.35 -3.78 1.17
N VAL A 77 3.35 -2.91 1.00
CA VAL A 77 2.40 -3.02 -0.11
C VAL A 77 3.09 -2.81 -1.45
N ALA A 78 3.99 -1.83 -1.56
CA ALA A 78 4.79 -1.63 -2.77
C ALA A 78 5.65 -2.86 -3.09
N ALA A 79 6.27 -3.48 -2.09
CA ALA A 79 7.03 -4.72 -2.28
C ALA A 79 6.17 -5.86 -2.86
N ARG A 80 4.95 -6.02 -2.33
CA ARG A 80 3.98 -7.00 -2.82
C ARG A 80 3.58 -6.72 -4.27
N LEU A 81 3.24 -5.46 -4.60
CA LEU A 81 2.81 -5.06 -5.94
C LEU A 81 3.92 -5.25 -6.99
N GLU A 82 5.15 -4.83 -6.69
CA GLU A 82 6.31 -5.03 -7.57
C GLU A 82 6.59 -6.52 -7.80
N THR A 83 6.45 -7.35 -6.77
CA THR A 83 6.63 -8.80 -6.89
C THR A 83 5.55 -9.42 -7.78
N LYS A 84 4.28 -9.02 -7.60
CA LYS A 84 3.17 -9.47 -8.44
C LYS A 84 3.32 -9.06 -9.90
N SER A 85 3.93 -7.90 -10.18
CA SER A 85 4.22 -7.44 -11.54
C SER A 85 5.53 -8.00 -12.13
N GLY A 86 6.18 -8.96 -11.46
CA GLY A 86 7.43 -9.58 -11.92
C GLY A 86 8.70 -8.76 -11.66
N ALA A 87 8.58 -7.58 -11.05
CA ALA A 87 9.69 -6.69 -10.72
C ALA A 87 10.33 -7.08 -9.37
N VAL A 88 10.76 -8.33 -9.24
CA VAL A 88 11.24 -8.94 -7.98
C VAL A 88 12.36 -8.14 -7.31
N ARG A 89 13.29 -7.55 -8.09
CA ARG A 89 14.37 -6.72 -7.53
C ARG A 89 13.85 -5.44 -6.85
N ALA A 90 12.88 -4.77 -7.48
CA ALA A 90 12.24 -3.60 -6.90
C ALA A 90 11.42 -4.01 -5.65
N GLY A 91 10.72 -5.15 -5.73
CA GLY A 91 10.00 -5.72 -4.60
C GLY A 91 10.90 -5.95 -3.37
N LEU A 92 12.07 -6.56 -3.58
CA LEU A 92 13.04 -6.79 -2.51
C LEU A 92 13.62 -5.48 -1.95
N SER A 93 13.84 -4.46 -2.80
CA SER A 93 14.27 -3.13 -2.33
C SER A 93 13.24 -2.50 -1.42
N ASN A 94 11.97 -2.48 -1.82
CA ASN A 94 10.87 -1.94 -1.02
C ASN A 94 10.68 -2.72 0.29
N LEU A 95 10.85 -4.05 0.26
CA LEU A 95 10.75 -4.88 1.45
C LEU A 95 11.87 -4.57 2.47
N ARG A 96 13.09 -4.30 2.00
CA ARG A 96 14.18 -3.85 2.87
C ARG A 96 13.90 -2.48 3.48
N GLN A 97 13.31 -1.56 2.72
CA GLN A 97 12.90 -0.26 3.25
C GLN A 97 11.84 -0.40 4.34
N ALA A 98 10.83 -1.26 4.14
CA ALA A 98 9.84 -1.58 5.17
C ALA A 98 10.49 -2.15 6.44
N ALA A 99 11.47 -3.05 6.30
CA ALA A 99 12.23 -3.63 7.41
C ALA A 99 13.06 -2.57 8.17
N ALA A 100 13.70 -1.64 7.46
CA ALA A 100 14.47 -0.57 8.05
C ALA A 100 13.61 0.39 8.89
N LEU A 101 12.38 0.65 8.44
CA LEU A 101 11.41 1.51 9.15
C LEU A 101 10.72 0.80 10.33
N ASN A 102 10.73 -0.54 10.37
CA ASN A 102 10.16 -1.31 11.48
C ASN A 102 11.08 -2.47 11.93
N PRO A 103 12.25 -2.16 12.51
CA PRO A 103 13.32 -3.13 12.76
C PRO A 103 13.01 -4.16 13.86
N ARG A 104 11.96 -3.91 14.69
CA ARG A 104 11.53 -4.82 15.76
C ARG A 104 10.37 -5.74 15.33
N SER A 105 9.91 -5.62 14.10
CA SER A 105 8.83 -6.45 13.59
C SER A 105 9.30 -7.87 13.32
N ARG A 106 8.59 -8.84 13.89
CA ARG A 106 8.80 -10.26 13.59
C ARG A 106 8.61 -10.59 12.10
N LEU A 107 7.83 -9.77 11.39
CA LEU A 107 7.64 -9.91 9.95
C LEU A 107 8.94 -9.82 9.15
N PHE A 108 9.92 -9.07 9.68
CA PHE A 108 11.18 -8.77 8.99
C PHE A 108 12.41 -9.43 9.63
N GLU A 109 12.24 -10.30 10.64
CA GLU A 109 13.35 -10.95 11.36
C GLU A 109 14.36 -11.60 10.41
N ARG A 110 13.89 -12.37 9.42
CA ARG A 110 14.74 -13.04 8.41
C ARG A 110 15.49 -12.08 7.48
N LEU A 111 15.04 -10.83 7.37
CA LEU A 111 15.73 -9.79 6.57
C LEU A 111 16.73 -9.01 7.41
N ALA A 112 16.52 -8.96 8.74
CA ALA A 112 17.41 -8.34 9.70
C ALA A 112 18.57 -9.27 10.10
N GLU A 113 18.42 -10.59 9.91
CA GLU A 113 19.50 -11.55 10.07
C GLU A 113 20.63 -11.25 9.07
N LYS A 114 21.80 -10.94 9.61
CA LYS A 114 23.05 -10.77 8.85
C LYS A 114 23.29 -12.07 8.05
N PRO A 115 23.64 -11.99 6.74
CA PRO A 115 23.91 -13.21 5.97
C PRO A 115 25.00 -14.05 6.67
N PRO A 116 24.95 -15.39 6.57
CA PRO A 116 26.00 -16.24 7.11
C PRO A 116 27.35 -15.74 6.57
N GLN A 117 28.27 -15.45 7.49
CA GLN A 117 29.65 -15.13 7.09
C GLN A 117 30.27 -16.38 6.46
N PRO A 118 31.05 -16.23 5.37
CA PRO A 118 31.68 -17.36 4.69
C PRO A 118 32.62 -18.13 5.61
#